data_AF-L0FA37-F1
#
_entry.id   AF-L0FA37-F1
#
_cell.length_a   1.000
_cell.length_b   1.000
_cell.length_c   1.000
_cell.angle_alpha   90.00
_cell.angle_beta   90.00
_cell.angle_gamma   90.00
#
_symmetry.space_group_name_H-M   'P 1'
#
loop_
_entity.id
_entity.type
_entity.pdbx_description
1 polymer ?
#
loop_
_entity_poly.entity_id
_entity_poly.type
_entity_poly.pdbx_seq_one_letter_code
_entity_poly.pdbx_strand_id
1 'polypeptide(L)'
;MFPLATEKNALREYSWLTRLKNSSWLFSGKDSRSMEQCLVLLQQDADKPQFDVVKQVIDPQAYQEARDYLERIWGRYPSNEGEIQYLMARCYMGQGLIQEALVCLNKILAASPERSECLELQADCLLEKGDWQGAADALSKAIRTNPKKAETIYRLGTIYSLHGENHEALCCFQGCCELKPHNSLYWEMKGETHLQLGQMSQAIFSFEKALRYDYYPDLKARLAYCYIQVNEHKKGIRLYRQVLKHDPAHYDSLCNLAAVYQNLGQSLEALLLQERAHSLCQNDPVLLNNMAYTLVQLGRTRKATEYYQEALHLAQANAVILYNLAVCYAQKGNWEGGIEILNRLLKIDPEHSEGWALLGNIYDHLLDYELAVDCYNKSLKLA
;
A
#
# COMPACT_ATOMS: atom_id res chain seq x y z
N MET A 1 -6.74 24.31 0.14
CA MET A 1 -7.02 23.14 1.00
C MET A 1 -5.72 22.35 1.07
N PHE A 2 -5.10 22.18 2.24
CA PHE A 2 -3.85 21.43 2.34
C PHE A 2 -4.11 19.94 2.10
N PRO A 3 -3.29 19.24 1.29
CA PRO A 3 -3.45 17.82 1.09
C PRO A 3 -3.22 17.09 2.41
N LEU A 4 -4.18 16.26 2.80
CA LEU A 4 -3.97 15.26 3.85
C LEU A 4 -2.82 14.34 3.42
N ALA A 5 -2.04 13.82 4.37
CA ALA A 5 -1.00 12.86 4.09
C ALA A 5 -1.65 11.62 3.44
N THR A 6 -1.52 11.49 2.12
CA THR A 6 -1.91 10.28 1.42
C THR A 6 -0.83 9.24 1.64
N GLU A 7 -1.21 8.01 2.02
CA GLU A 7 -0.37 6.80 2.23
C GLU A 7 0.53 6.39 1.03
N LYS A 8 0.67 7.24 0.01
CA LYS A 8 1.29 6.94 -1.29
C LYS A 8 2.76 6.49 -1.24
N ASN A 9 3.44 6.59 -0.09
CA ASN A 9 4.81 6.12 0.06
C ASN A 9 4.99 4.85 0.93
N ALA A 10 3.92 4.25 1.47
CA ALA A 10 4.04 3.01 2.27
C ALA A 10 3.80 1.72 1.48
N LEU A 11 3.41 1.80 0.21
CA LEU A 11 2.96 0.65 -0.59
C LEU A 11 4.04 0.00 -1.48
N ARG A 12 5.30 0.46 -1.45
CA ARG A 12 6.36 -0.10 -2.31
C ARG A 12 7.31 -1.10 -1.64
N GLU A 13 7.24 -1.30 -0.33
CA GLU A 13 8.15 -2.20 0.39
C GLU A 13 7.47 -3.27 1.25
N TYR A 14 6.27 -3.72 0.84
CA TYR A 14 5.69 -4.97 1.36
C TYR A 14 5.80 -6.04 0.29
N SER A 15 6.90 -6.78 0.31
CA SER A 15 7.13 -7.97 -0.51
C SER A 15 5.86 -8.84 -0.56
N TRP A 16 5.42 -9.13 -1.79
CA TRP A 16 4.28 -10.00 -2.13
C TRP A 16 4.31 -11.32 -1.34
N LEU A 17 5.51 -11.86 -1.09
CA LEU A 17 5.74 -13.07 -0.30
C LEU A 17 5.39 -12.90 1.18
N THR A 18 5.58 -11.73 1.80
CA THR A 18 5.34 -11.56 3.24
C THR A 18 3.86 -11.54 3.59
N ARG A 19 3.00 -10.95 2.74
CA ARG A 19 1.54 -10.97 2.96
C ARG A 19 0.91 -12.32 2.60
N LEU A 20 1.37 -12.99 1.54
CA LEU A 20 0.94 -14.36 1.23
C LEU A 20 1.42 -15.36 2.29
N LYS A 21 2.68 -15.26 2.74
CA LYS A 21 3.19 -16.05 3.88
C LYS A 21 2.35 -15.79 5.12
N ASN A 22 2.04 -14.54 5.48
CA ASN A 22 1.22 -14.29 6.67
C ASN A 22 -0.22 -14.85 6.54
N SER A 23 -0.76 -15.00 5.33
CA SER A 23 -2.05 -15.65 5.11
C SER A 23 -2.01 -17.19 5.18
N SER A 24 -0.86 -17.82 4.86
CA SER A 24 -0.69 -19.26 5.02
C SER A 24 -0.48 -19.69 6.49
N TRP A 25 -0.04 -18.76 7.34
CA TRP A 25 0.17 -18.99 8.77
C TRP A 25 -1.11 -19.08 9.62
N LEU A 26 -2.29 -18.81 9.06
CA LEU A 26 -3.56 -18.86 9.79
C LEU A 26 -4.17 -20.27 9.90
N PHE A 27 -3.59 -21.28 9.25
CA PHE A 27 -4.14 -22.64 9.26
C PHE A 27 -3.04 -23.71 9.37
N SER A 28 -2.39 -23.83 10.54
CA SER A 28 -1.67 -25.06 10.91
C SER A 28 -2.25 -25.65 12.21
N GLY A 29 -3.12 -26.62 12.04
CA GLY A 29 -3.69 -27.42 13.13
C GLY A 29 -2.84 -28.66 13.39
N LYS A 30 -2.17 -28.66 14.55
CA LYS A 30 -1.93 -29.79 15.49
C LYS A 30 -1.70 -31.19 14.91
N ASP A 31 -0.43 -31.51 14.65
CA ASP A 31 0.29 -32.74 15.06
C ASP A 31 1.65 -32.76 14.33
N SER A 32 2.61 -31.97 14.81
CA SER A 32 3.93 -31.87 14.17
C SER A 32 4.88 -32.92 14.75
N ARG A 33 5.21 -33.95 13.95
CA ARG A 33 6.42 -34.75 14.19
C ARG A 33 7.64 -33.83 14.15
N SER A 34 8.71 -34.18 14.87
CA SER A 34 9.94 -33.38 14.77
C SER A 34 10.52 -33.51 13.35
N MET A 35 11.18 -32.44 12.88
CA MET A 35 11.79 -32.41 11.55
C MET A 35 12.71 -33.62 11.30
N GLU A 36 13.53 -33.96 12.29
CA GLU A 36 14.43 -35.11 12.26
C GLU A 36 13.69 -36.44 12.09
N GLN A 37 12.55 -36.62 12.77
CA GLN A 37 11.72 -37.82 12.62
C GLN A 37 11.16 -37.92 11.20
N CYS A 38 10.72 -36.80 10.62
CA CYS A 38 10.23 -36.78 9.25
C CYS A 38 11.33 -37.15 8.24
N LEU A 39 12.55 -36.63 8.40
CA LEU A 39 13.68 -36.96 7.53
C LEU A 39 14.06 -38.44 7.62
N VAL A 40 14.09 -39.02 8.83
CA VAL A 40 14.36 -40.45 9.02
C VAL A 40 13.29 -41.31 8.35
N LEU A 41 12.02 -40.93 8.47
CA LEU A 41 10.92 -41.64 7.83
C LEU A 41 11.02 -41.60 6.30
N LEU A 42 11.39 -40.45 5.73
CA LEU A 42 11.61 -40.31 4.28
C LEU A 42 12.80 -41.14 3.80
N GLN A 43 13.80 -41.44 4.64
CA GLN A 43 14.91 -42.31 4.24
C GLN A 43 14.53 -43.80 4.20
N GLN A 44 13.54 -44.23 4.97
CA GLN A 44 13.10 -45.62 5.04
C GLN A 44 12.30 -46.03 3.80
N ASP A 45 12.44 -47.29 3.38
CA ASP A 45 11.56 -47.90 2.39
C ASP A 45 10.20 -48.18 3.05
N ALA A 46 9.13 -47.73 2.42
CA ALA A 46 7.76 -47.94 2.85
C ALA A 46 6.92 -48.51 1.71
N ASP A 47 5.98 -49.39 2.04
CA ASP A 47 5.08 -50.03 1.07
C ASP A 47 4.09 -49.04 0.42
N LYS A 48 3.94 -47.85 1.01
CA LYS A 48 3.07 -46.77 0.54
C LYS A 48 3.84 -45.44 0.49
N PRO A 49 3.51 -44.55 -0.46
CA PRO A 49 4.14 -43.24 -0.52
C PRO A 49 3.77 -42.40 0.71
N GLN A 50 4.77 -41.76 1.32
CA GLN A 50 4.63 -40.98 2.55
C GLN A 50 4.32 -39.50 2.27
N PHE A 51 3.27 -39.21 1.50
CA PHE A 51 2.95 -37.84 1.08
C PHE A 51 2.71 -36.87 2.23
N ASP A 52 2.11 -37.32 3.33
CA ASP A 52 1.87 -36.47 4.50
C ASP A 52 3.19 -36.05 5.17
N VAL A 53 4.18 -36.95 5.21
CA VAL A 53 5.53 -36.64 5.71
C VAL A 53 6.20 -35.65 4.75
N VAL A 54 6.10 -35.85 3.44
CA VAL A 54 6.62 -34.90 2.44
C VAL A 54 6.01 -33.51 2.65
N LYS A 55 4.69 -33.41 2.83
CA LYS A 55 4.01 -32.12 3.10
C LYS A 55 4.54 -31.45 4.36
N GLN A 56 4.74 -32.21 5.44
CA GLN A 56 5.31 -31.72 6.70
C GLN A 56 6.78 -31.27 6.60
N VAL A 57 7.54 -31.82 5.65
CA VAL A 57 8.96 -31.47 5.40
C VAL A 57 9.08 -30.24 4.48
N ILE A 58 8.12 -30.03 3.58
CA ILE A 58 8.05 -28.84 2.71
C ILE A 58 7.78 -27.57 3.54
N ASP A 59 6.92 -27.64 4.55
CA ASP A 59 6.53 -26.49 5.38
C ASP A 59 7.71 -25.78 6.10
N PRO A 60 8.69 -26.50 6.70
CA PRO A 60 9.93 -25.92 7.23
C PRO A 60 11.01 -25.68 6.15
N GLN A 61 10.69 -25.75 4.86
CA GLN A 61 11.57 -25.44 3.73
C GLN A 61 12.67 -26.48 3.43
N ALA A 62 12.54 -27.72 3.91
CA ALA A 62 13.42 -28.83 3.55
C ALA A 62 13.04 -29.40 2.16
N TYR A 63 13.07 -28.53 1.14
CA TYR A 63 12.59 -28.84 -0.20
C TYR A 63 13.46 -29.88 -0.92
N GLN A 64 14.76 -29.90 -0.62
CA GLN A 64 15.71 -30.80 -1.28
C GLN A 64 15.46 -32.25 -0.85
N GLU A 65 15.32 -32.48 0.45
CA GLU A 65 15.07 -33.80 1.03
C GLU A 65 13.70 -34.35 0.63
N ALA A 66 12.69 -33.47 0.58
CA ALA A 66 11.38 -33.81 0.03
C ALA A 66 11.49 -34.22 -1.46
N ARG A 67 12.25 -33.47 -2.27
CA ARG A 67 12.43 -33.77 -3.69
C ARG A 67 13.18 -35.08 -3.91
N ASP A 68 14.28 -35.31 -3.20
CA ASP A 68 15.09 -36.52 -3.31
C ASP A 68 14.25 -37.78 -2.99
N TYR A 69 13.36 -37.68 -2.00
CA TYR A 69 12.38 -38.73 -1.71
C TYR A 69 11.41 -38.96 -2.88
N LEU A 70 10.82 -37.88 -3.42
CA LEU A 70 9.84 -37.95 -4.50
C LEU A 70 10.44 -38.51 -5.79
N GLU A 71 11.69 -38.15 -6.11
CA GLU A 71 12.44 -38.70 -7.25
C GLU A 71 12.73 -40.19 -7.05
N ARG A 72 13.07 -40.63 -5.84
CA ARG A 72 13.31 -42.04 -5.52
C ARG A 72 12.06 -42.92 -5.69
N ILE A 73 10.88 -42.38 -5.38
CA ILE A 73 9.60 -43.12 -5.53
C ILE A 73 8.96 -42.93 -6.90
N TRP A 74 9.56 -42.12 -7.78
CA TRP A 74 9.05 -41.84 -9.12
C TRP A 74 8.91 -43.13 -9.94
N GLY A 75 7.77 -43.29 -10.63
CA GLY A 75 7.46 -44.50 -11.41
C GLY A 75 7.09 -45.74 -10.59
N ARG A 76 7.36 -45.77 -9.28
CA ARG A 76 6.99 -46.90 -8.38
C ARG A 76 5.49 -46.92 -8.07
N TYR A 77 4.81 -45.77 -8.17
CA TYR A 77 3.38 -45.60 -7.89
C TYR A 77 2.65 -44.87 -9.03
N PRO A 78 2.36 -45.53 -10.17
CA PRO A 78 1.74 -44.89 -11.34
C PRO A 78 0.38 -44.25 -11.06
N SER A 79 -0.42 -44.82 -10.16
CA SER A 79 -1.72 -44.27 -9.73
C SER A 79 -1.62 -42.91 -9.02
N ASN A 80 -0.43 -42.55 -8.54
CA ASN A 80 -0.19 -41.35 -7.74
C ASN A 80 0.72 -40.36 -8.45
N GLU A 81 0.98 -40.54 -9.75
CA GLU A 81 1.90 -39.69 -10.51
C GLU A 81 1.51 -38.21 -10.42
N GLY A 82 0.21 -37.89 -10.49
CA GLY A 82 -0.26 -36.51 -10.35
C GLY A 82 -0.02 -35.88 -8.96
N GLU A 83 -0.03 -36.66 -7.87
CA GLU A 83 0.31 -36.17 -6.53
C GLU A 83 1.82 -35.99 -6.37
N ILE A 84 2.61 -36.93 -6.90
CA ILE A 84 4.08 -36.84 -6.89
C ILE A 84 4.53 -35.61 -7.68
N GLN A 85 4.04 -35.43 -8.91
CA GLN A 85 4.33 -34.24 -9.73
C GLN A 85 3.93 -32.94 -9.02
N TYR A 86 2.81 -32.93 -8.30
CA TYR A 86 2.35 -31.73 -7.58
C TYR A 86 3.28 -31.38 -6.42
N LEU A 87 3.68 -32.37 -5.62
CA LEU A 87 4.63 -32.17 -4.52
C LEU A 87 6.02 -31.79 -5.04
N MET A 88 6.46 -32.37 -6.17
CA MET A 88 7.70 -31.94 -6.83
C MET A 88 7.61 -30.49 -7.30
N ALA A 89 6.48 -30.07 -7.88
CA ALA A 89 6.27 -28.67 -8.26
C ALA A 89 6.35 -27.72 -7.06
N ARG A 90 5.81 -28.11 -5.90
CA ARG A 90 5.94 -27.33 -4.65
C ARG A 90 7.40 -27.22 -4.21
N CYS A 91 8.18 -28.31 -4.28
CA CYS A 91 9.61 -28.29 -3.98
C CYS A 91 10.38 -27.38 -4.95
N TYR A 92 10.14 -27.50 -6.25
CA TYR A 92 10.78 -26.66 -7.27
C TYR A 92 10.47 -25.17 -7.06
N MET A 93 9.20 -24.82 -6.81
CA MET A 93 8.78 -23.46 -6.46
C MET A 93 9.53 -22.96 -5.21
N GLY A 94 9.58 -23.76 -4.15
CA GLY A 94 10.28 -23.42 -2.90
C GLY A 94 11.79 -23.20 -3.08
N GLN A 95 12.40 -23.86 -4.08
CA GLN A 95 13.80 -23.71 -4.46
C GLN A 95 14.07 -22.58 -5.47
N GLY A 96 13.04 -21.86 -5.92
CA GLY A 96 13.15 -20.84 -6.97
C GLY A 96 13.31 -21.40 -8.38
N LEU A 97 13.13 -22.71 -8.57
CA LEU A 97 13.17 -23.41 -9.85
C LEU A 97 11.79 -23.32 -10.53
N ILE A 98 11.42 -22.10 -10.91
CA ILE A 98 10.05 -21.75 -11.35
C ILE A 98 9.67 -22.48 -12.65
N GLN A 99 10.62 -22.66 -13.57
CA GLN A 99 10.34 -23.26 -14.88
C GLN A 99 10.04 -24.77 -14.73
N GLU A 100 10.77 -25.46 -13.86
CA GLU A 100 10.59 -26.88 -13.54
C GLU A 100 9.25 -27.11 -12.83
N ALA A 101 8.86 -26.21 -11.92
CA ALA A 101 7.55 -26.24 -11.28
C ALA A 101 6.42 -26.12 -12.32
N LEU A 102 6.52 -25.16 -13.25
CA LEU A 102 5.53 -24.98 -14.32
C LEU A 102 5.45 -26.19 -15.26
N VAL A 103 6.57 -26.82 -15.58
CA VAL A 103 6.58 -28.05 -16.40
C VAL A 103 5.80 -29.18 -15.71
N CYS A 104 6.01 -29.38 -14.41
CA CYS A 104 5.26 -30.37 -13.63
C CYS A 104 3.76 -30.03 -13.60
N LEU A 105 3.41 -28.77 -13.35
CA LEU A 105 2.03 -28.31 -13.29
C LEU A 105 1.29 -28.45 -14.62
N ASN A 106 1.95 -28.10 -15.74
CA ASN A 106 1.35 -28.21 -17.06
C ASN A 106 1.03 -29.67 -17.43
N LYS A 107 1.86 -30.64 -17.01
CA LYS A 107 1.57 -32.07 -17.21
C LYS A 107 0.33 -32.50 -16.42
N ILE A 108 0.23 -32.09 -15.15
CA ILE A 108 -0.94 -32.39 -14.31
C ILE A 108 -2.21 -31.78 -14.91
N LEU A 109 -2.16 -30.49 -15.28
CA LEU A 109 -3.30 -29.75 -15.80
C LEU A 109 -3.72 -30.20 -17.20
N ALA A 110 -2.83 -30.80 -18.00
CA ALA A 110 -3.20 -31.43 -19.26
C ALA A 110 -4.08 -32.68 -19.06
N ALA A 111 -3.83 -33.45 -18.00
CA ALA A 111 -4.61 -34.64 -17.67
C ALA A 111 -5.84 -34.33 -16.79
N SER A 112 -5.76 -33.28 -15.96
CA SER A 112 -6.81 -32.89 -15.01
C SER A 112 -6.89 -31.35 -14.92
N PRO A 113 -7.57 -30.70 -15.88
CA PRO A 113 -7.59 -29.23 -15.99
C PRO A 113 -8.23 -28.51 -14.80
N GLU A 114 -9.05 -29.21 -14.01
CA GLU A 114 -9.88 -28.62 -12.96
C GLU A 114 -9.26 -28.71 -11.55
N ARG A 115 -8.01 -29.18 -11.43
CA ARG A 115 -7.36 -29.34 -10.12
C ARG A 115 -6.98 -27.98 -9.51
N SER A 116 -7.84 -27.47 -8.62
CA SER A 116 -7.71 -26.15 -7.97
C SER A 116 -6.34 -25.90 -7.35
N GLU A 117 -5.78 -26.86 -6.62
CA GLU A 117 -4.48 -26.72 -5.95
C GLU A 117 -3.32 -26.51 -6.93
N CYS A 118 -3.39 -27.14 -8.11
CA CYS A 118 -2.39 -26.99 -9.16
C CYS A 118 -2.53 -25.65 -9.88
N LEU A 119 -3.76 -25.19 -10.12
CA LEU A 119 -4.03 -23.86 -10.69
C LEU A 119 -3.57 -22.74 -9.74
N GLU A 120 -3.77 -22.91 -8.43
CA GLU A 120 -3.29 -21.98 -7.42
C GLU A 120 -1.76 -21.92 -7.36
N LEU A 121 -1.07 -23.06 -7.43
CA LEU A 121 0.40 -23.09 -7.46
C LEU A 121 0.95 -22.56 -8.79
N GLN A 122 0.26 -22.82 -9.90
CA GLN A 122 0.60 -22.25 -11.21
C GLN A 122 0.54 -20.72 -11.17
N ALA A 123 -0.48 -20.16 -10.53
CA ALA A 123 -0.57 -18.72 -10.34
C ALA A 123 0.62 -18.15 -9.54
N ASP A 124 1.06 -18.84 -8.48
CA ASP A 124 2.24 -18.42 -7.73
C ASP A 124 3.52 -18.44 -8.57
N CYS A 125 3.74 -19.49 -9.36
CA CYS A 125 4.87 -19.58 -10.28
C CYS A 125 4.83 -18.47 -11.35
N LEU A 126 3.65 -18.13 -11.86
CA LEU A 126 3.48 -17.07 -12.86
C LEU A 126 3.75 -15.68 -12.27
N LEU A 127 3.36 -15.44 -11.01
CA LEU A 127 3.66 -14.19 -10.30
C LEU A 127 5.16 -14.00 -10.05
N GLU A 128 5.88 -15.05 -9.66
CA GLU A 128 7.35 -15.01 -9.54
C GLU A 128 8.04 -14.70 -10.88
N LYS A 129 7.42 -15.10 -12.00
CA LYS A 129 7.90 -14.77 -13.35
C LYS A 129 7.51 -13.35 -13.80
N GLY A 130 6.66 -12.65 -13.05
CA GLY A 130 6.11 -11.34 -13.40
C GLY A 130 4.91 -11.39 -14.36
N ASP A 131 4.38 -12.58 -14.68
CA ASP A 131 3.19 -12.77 -15.51
C ASP A 131 1.91 -12.74 -14.65
N TRP A 132 1.52 -11.54 -14.25
CA TRP A 132 0.34 -11.34 -13.39
C TRP A 132 -0.98 -11.65 -14.10
N GLN A 133 -1.04 -11.51 -15.43
CA GLN A 133 -2.24 -11.82 -16.23
C GLN A 133 -2.46 -13.33 -16.28
N GLY A 134 -1.42 -14.11 -16.58
CA GLY A 134 -1.49 -15.56 -16.54
C GLY A 134 -1.85 -16.08 -15.14
N ALA A 135 -1.33 -15.44 -14.09
CA ALA A 135 -1.69 -15.78 -12.72
C ALA A 135 -3.17 -15.49 -12.41
N ALA A 136 -3.70 -14.35 -12.85
CA ALA A 136 -5.12 -14.01 -12.71
C ALA A 136 -6.02 -15.01 -13.45
N ASP A 137 -5.62 -15.45 -14.65
CA ASP A 137 -6.32 -16.48 -15.42
C ASP A 137 -6.33 -17.84 -14.70
N ALA A 138 -5.17 -18.25 -14.15
CA ALA A 138 -5.05 -19.50 -13.40
C ALA A 138 -5.94 -19.48 -12.14
N LEU A 139 -5.94 -18.39 -11.36
CA LEU A 139 -6.83 -18.24 -10.21
C LEU A 139 -8.30 -18.16 -10.61
N SER A 140 -8.62 -17.50 -11.72
CA SER A 140 -9.99 -17.45 -12.25
C SER A 140 -10.51 -18.85 -12.60
N LYS A 141 -9.66 -19.73 -13.14
CA LYS A 141 -10.00 -21.15 -13.36
C LYS A 141 -10.16 -21.89 -12.03
N ALA A 142 -9.28 -21.65 -11.05
CA ALA A 142 -9.39 -22.27 -9.72
C ALA A 142 -10.69 -21.88 -8.99
N ILE A 143 -11.14 -20.64 -9.15
CA ILE A 143 -12.41 -20.18 -8.57
C ILE A 143 -13.62 -20.88 -9.22
N ARG A 144 -13.57 -21.17 -10.52
CA ARG A 144 -14.67 -21.92 -11.18
C ARG A 144 -14.82 -23.33 -10.62
N THR A 145 -13.72 -23.96 -10.21
CA THR A 145 -13.74 -25.33 -9.68
C THR A 145 -14.09 -25.35 -8.20
N ASN A 146 -13.71 -24.32 -7.43
CA ASN A 146 -14.09 -24.16 -6.03
C ASN A 146 -14.56 -22.72 -5.71
N PRO A 147 -15.80 -22.35 -6.07
CA PRO A 147 -16.27 -20.96 -5.96
C PRO A 147 -16.50 -20.48 -4.52
N LYS A 148 -16.46 -21.38 -3.53
CA LYS A 148 -16.69 -21.03 -2.12
C LYS A 148 -15.41 -20.74 -1.34
N LYS A 149 -14.23 -20.87 -1.98
CA LYS A 149 -12.94 -20.61 -1.34
C LYS A 149 -12.60 -19.11 -1.43
N ALA A 150 -13.03 -18.36 -0.40
CA ALA A 150 -12.82 -16.92 -0.31
C ALA A 150 -11.34 -16.51 -0.39
N GLU A 151 -10.43 -17.35 0.09
CA GLU A 151 -8.98 -17.11 0.03
C GLU A 151 -8.47 -16.99 -1.41
N THR A 152 -8.97 -17.83 -2.32
CA THR A 152 -8.57 -17.81 -3.74
C THR A 152 -9.14 -16.57 -4.45
N ILE A 153 -10.38 -16.19 -4.14
CA ILE A 153 -11.00 -14.94 -4.65
C ILE A 153 -10.24 -13.71 -4.12
N TYR A 154 -9.86 -13.72 -2.84
CA TYR A 154 -9.07 -12.65 -2.21
C TYR A 154 -7.69 -12.49 -2.87
N ARG A 155 -7.01 -13.59 -3.19
CA ARG A 155 -5.74 -13.56 -3.93
C ARG A 155 -5.91 -12.92 -5.30
N LEU A 156 -6.95 -13.31 -6.04
CA LEU A 156 -7.26 -12.70 -7.34
C LEU A 156 -7.55 -11.20 -7.23
N GLY A 157 -8.39 -10.79 -6.28
CA GLY A 157 -8.69 -9.38 -6.04
C GLY A 157 -7.45 -8.55 -5.67
N THR A 158 -6.54 -9.13 -4.90
CA THR A 158 -5.25 -8.49 -4.56
C THR A 158 -4.38 -8.27 -5.79
N ILE A 159 -4.30 -9.26 -6.69
CA ILE A 159 -3.54 -9.11 -7.95
C ILE A 159 -4.12 -7.96 -8.78
N TYR A 160 -5.45 -7.91 -8.95
CA TYR A 160 -6.11 -6.84 -9.69
C TYR A 160 -5.86 -5.46 -9.06
N SER A 161 -6.01 -5.31 -7.74
CA SER A 161 -5.78 -4.03 -7.05
C SER A 161 -4.34 -3.53 -7.20
N LEU A 162 -3.35 -4.41 -7.11
CA LEU A 162 -1.93 -4.05 -7.28
C LEU A 162 -1.61 -3.56 -8.71
N HIS A 163 -2.34 -4.02 -9.71
CA HIS A 163 -2.15 -3.63 -11.11
C HIS A 163 -3.12 -2.51 -11.56
N GLY A 164 -3.89 -1.93 -10.64
CA GLY A 164 -4.79 -0.81 -10.91
C GLY A 164 -6.13 -1.22 -11.55
N GLU A 165 -6.40 -2.52 -11.68
CA GLU A 165 -7.67 -3.08 -12.17
C GLU A 165 -8.73 -3.04 -11.05
N ASN A 166 -9.10 -1.82 -10.66
CA ASN A 166 -9.86 -1.57 -9.44
C ASN A 166 -11.30 -2.09 -9.51
N HIS A 167 -11.90 -2.17 -10.71
CA HIS A 167 -13.26 -2.68 -10.86
C HIS A 167 -13.33 -4.20 -10.65
N GLU A 168 -12.38 -4.93 -11.22
CA GLU A 168 -12.22 -6.38 -11.09
C GLU A 168 -11.85 -6.76 -9.65
N ALA A 169 -10.96 -5.98 -9.02
CA ALA A 169 -10.63 -6.12 -7.60
C ALA A 169 -11.88 -5.96 -6.72
N LEU A 170 -12.71 -4.95 -7.01
CA LEU A 170 -13.93 -4.69 -6.26
C LEU A 170 -14.92 -5.85 -6.35
N CYS A 171 -15.09 -6.44 -7.53
CA CYS A 171 -15.92 -7.64 -7.72
C CYS A 171 -15.41 -8.82 -6.87
N CYS A 172 -14.10 -9.05 -6.84
CA CYS A 172 -13.49 -10.10 -6.03
C CYS A 172 -13.75 -9.86 -4.53
N PHE A 173 -13.44 -8.67 -4.01
CA PHE A 173 -13.62 -8.37 -2.59
C PHE A 173 -15.08 -8.35 -2.16
N GLN A 174 -16.00 -7.97 -3.05
CA GLN A 174 -17.43 -8.15 -2.81
C GLN A 174 -17.79 -9.63 -2.63
N GLY A 175 -17.33 -10.52 -3.52
CA GLY A 175 -17.53 -11.96 -3.38
C GLY A 175 -16.95 -12.51 -2.07
N CYS A 176 -15.77 -12.04 -1.65
CA CYS A 176 -15.19 -12.40 -0.36
C CYS A 176 -16.08 -11.99 0.82
N CYS A 177 -16.64 -10.77 0.80
CA CYS A 177 -17.56 -10.29 1.83
C CYS A 177 -18.88 -11.09 1.85
N GLU A 178 -19.37 -11.55 0.70
CA GLU A 178 -20.57 -12.40 0.62
C GLU A 178 -20.32 -13.79 1.21
N LEU A 179 -19.15 -14.39 0.94
CA LEU A 179 -18.78 -15.70 1.46
C LEU A 179 -18.44 -15.70 2.96
N LYS A 180 -17.73 -14.67 3.43
CA LYS A 180 -17.32 -14.53 4.84
C LYS A 180 -17.65 -13.11 5.35
N PRO A 181 -18.93 -12.84 5.66
CA PRO A 181 -19.41 -11.49 6.00
C PRO A 181 -18.87 -10.91 7.31
N HIS A 182 -18.26 -11.74 8.17
CA HIS A 182 -17.68 -11.35 9.45
C HIS A 182 -16.15 -11.18 9.40
N ASN A 183 -15.53 -11.34 8.22
CA ASN A 183 -14.09 -11.14 8.07
C ASN A 183 -13.77 -9.66 7.84
N SER A 184 -13.13 -9.02 8.82
CA SER A 184 -12.76 -7.60 8.76
C SER A 184 -11.89 -7.26 7.55
N LEU A 185 -10.92 -8.12 7.23
CA LEU A 185 -9.96 -7.91 6.13
C LEU A 185 -10.66 -7.75 4.78
N TYR A 186 -11.72 -8.52 4.50
CA TYR A 186 -12.40 -8.42 3.21
C TYR A 186 -13.17 -7.12 3.05
N TRP A 187 -13.76 -6.62 4.13
CA TRP A 187 -14.41 -5.32 4.15
C TRP A 187 -13.40 -4.17 4.04
N GLU A 188 -12.22 -4.32 4.65
CA GLU A 188 -11.11 -3.37 4.48
C GLU A 188 -10.71 -3.25 3.02
N MET A 189 -10.40 -4.38 2.39
CA MET A 189 -9.91 -4.41 1.01
C MET A 189 -10.95 -3.86 0.04
N LYS A 190 -12.23 -4.17 0.27
CA LYS A 190 -13.34 -3.55 -0.45
C LYS A 190 -13.37 -2.02 -0.27
N GLY A 191 -13.19 -1.53 0.96
CA GLY A 191 -13.14 -0.11 1.27
C GLY A 191 -11.97 0.61 0.61
N GLU A 192 -10.79 -0.03 0.59
CA GLU A 192 -9.59 0.48 -0.07
C GLU A 192 -9.78 0.58 -1.58
N THR A 193 -10.39 -0.43 -2.20
CA THR A 193 -10.72 -0.37 -3.63
C THR A 193 -11.74 0.73 -3.95
N HIS A 194 -12.73 0.94 -3.08
CA HIS A 194 -13.64 2.09 -3.23
C HIS A 194 -12.90 3.43 -3.10
N LEU A 195 -11.90 3.57 -2.21
CA LEU A 195 -11.05 4.76 -2.13
C LEU A 195 -10.27 5.00 -3.43
N GLN A 196 -9.67 3.95 -3.98
CA GLN A 196 -8.93 4.02 -5.25
C GLN A 196 -9.82 4.45 -6.43
N LEU A 197 -11.11 4.10 -6.39
CA LEU A 197 -12.13 4.51 -7.37
C LEU A 197 -12.75 5.89 -7.07
N GLY A 198 -12.34 6.59 -6.02
CA GLY A 198 -12.92 7.86 -5.59
C GLY A 198 -14.34 7.75 -4.99
N GLN A 199 -14.79 6.54 -4.68
CA GLN A 199 -16.14 6.23 -4.19
C GLN A 199 -16.20 6.36 -2.66
N MET A 200 -16.10 7.60 -2.18
CA MET A 200 -15.87 7.90 -0.76
C MET A 200 -16.96 7.37 0.19
N SER A 201 -18.23 7.48 -0.20
CA SER A 201 -19.36 7.02 0.63
C SER A 201 -19.37 5.49 0.78
N GLN A 202 -18.99 4.76 -0.26
CA GLN A 202 -18.90 3.31 -0.26
C GLN A 202 -17.68 2.81 0.52
N ALA A 203 -16.57 3.55 0.45
CA ALA A 203 -15.40 3.32 1.29
C ALA A 203 -15.75 3.44 2.79
N ILE A 204 -16.44 4.53 3.17
CA ILE A 204 -16.93 4.73 4.55
C ILE A 204 -17.76 3.53 5.02
N PHE A 205 -18.74 3.10 4.22
CA PHE A 205 -19.59 1.96 4.57
C PHE A 205 -18.77 0.68 4.81
N SER A 206 -17.80 0.41 3.92
CA SER A 206 -16.97 -0.80 3.99
C SER A 206 -16.03 -0.76 5.21
N PHE A 207 -15.39 0.38 5.49
CA PHE A 207 -14.56 0.54 6.68
C PHE A 207 -15.35 0.49 7.99
N GLU A 208 -16.56 1.04 8.02
CA GLU A 208 -17.44 0.87 9.19
C GLU A 208 -17.82 -0.59 9.42
N LYS A 209 -18.01 -1.37 8.35
CA LYS A 209 -18.25 -2.81 8.45
C LYS A 209 -17.02 -3.55 8.97
N ALA A 210 -15.83 -3.26 8.46
CA ALA A 210 -14.58 -3.84 8.94
C ALA A 210 -14.38 -3.56 10.45
N LEU A 211 -14.53 -2.30 10.88
CA LEU A 211 -14.39 -1.90 12.29
C LEU A 211 -15.43 -2.48 13.25
N ARG A 212 -16.54 -3.05 12.75
CA ARG A 212 -17.49 -3.79 13.60
C ARG A 212 -16.95 -5.14 14.04
N TYR A 213 -16.05 -5.73 13.26
CA TYR A 213 -15.55 -7.09 13.50
C TYR A 213 -14.14 -7.08 14.09
N ASP A 214 -13.29 -6.13 13.70
CA ASP A 214 -11.97 -5.99 14.27
C ASP A 214 -11.56 -4.51 14.39
N TYR A 215 -10.87 -4.17 15.48
CA TYR A 215 -10.40 -2.81 15.73
C TYR A 215 -8.92 -2.67 15.39
N TYR A 216 -8.60 -1.67 14.59
CA TYR A 216 -7.23 -1.30 14.27
C TYR A 216 -7.11 0.22 14.11
N PRO A 217 -6.13 0.86 14.79
CA PRO A 217 -5.91 2.30 14.73
C PRO A 217 -5.80 2.84 13.30
N ASP A 218 -5.11 2.12 12.42
CA ASP A 218 -4.87 2.53 11.03
C ASP A 218 -6.19 2.62 10.23
N LEU A 219 -7.11 1.65 10.32
CA LEU A 219 -8.45 1.84 9.70
C LEU A 219 -9.18 3.00 10.33
N LYS A 220 -9.02 3.13 11.65
CA LYS A 220 -9.49 4.24 12.46
C LYS A 220 -9.24 5.55 11.73
N ALA A 221 -7.97 5.75 11.42
CA ALA A 221 -7.44 6.90 10.72
C ALA A 221 -7.95 7.00 9.28
N ARG A 222 -7.97 5.90 8.51
CA ARG A 222 -8.49 5.88 7.13
C ARG A 222 -9.98 6.24 7.05
N LEU A 223 -10.81 5.71 7.94
CA LEU A 223 -12.22 6.08 8.04
C LEU A 223 -12.39 7.56 8.42
N ALA A 224 -11.56 8.05 9.35
CA ALA A 224 -11.53 9.46 9.70
C ALA A 224 -11.20 10.33 8.49
N TYR A 225 -10.18 9.96 7.71
CA TYR A 225 -9.82 10.59 6.44
C TYR A 225 -11.01 10.64 5.48
N CYS A 226 -11.71 9.52 5.27
CA CYS A 226 -12.87 9.47 4.39
C CYS A 226 -13.96 10.47 4.83
N TYR A 227 -14.24 10.54 6.14
CA TYR A 227 -15.19 11.49 6.68
C TYR A 227 -14.77 12.96 6.47
N ILE A 228 -13.48 13.28 6.57
CA ILE A 228 -12.99 14.64 6.25
C ILE A 228 -13.24 14.98 4.79
N GLN A 229 -12.99 14.04 3.87
CA GLN A 229 -13.13 14.27 2.43
C GLN A 229 -14.57 14.47 1.97
N VAL A 230 -15.55 13.90 2.69
CA VAL A 230 -16.98 14.18 2.46
C VAL A 230 -17.50 15.37 3.30
N ASN A 231 -16.61 16.24 3.79
CA ASN A 231 -16.92 17.42 4.61
C ASN A 231 -17.59 17.13 5.96
N GLU A 232 -17.57 15.89 6.44
CA GLU A 232 -18.06 15.47 7.75
C GLU A 232 -16.98 15.66 8.83
N HIS A 233 -16.44 16.89 8.92
CA HIS A 233 -15.27 17.22 9.74
C HIS A 233 -15.44 16.82 11.21
N LYS A 234 -16.62 17.02 11.79
CA LYS A 234 -16.91 16.66 13.19
C LYS A 234 -16.72 15.16 13.46
N LYS A 235 -17.17 14.29 12.53
CA LYS A 235 -17.01 12.84 12.64
C LYS A 235 -15.54 12.45 12.48
N GLY A 236 -14.87 12.97 11.45
CA GLY A 236 -13.45 12.69 11.21
C GLY A 236 -12.55 13.10 12.38
N ILE A 237 -12.70 14.31 12.91
CA ILE A 237 -11.96 14.79 14.08
C ILE A 237 -12.18 13.89 15.30
N ARG A 238 -13.43 13.47 15.55
CA ARG A 238 -13.75 12.56 16.65
C ARG A 238 -13.04 11.23 16.50
N LEU A 239 -12.98 10.67 15.30
CA LEU A 239 -12.30 9.40 15.05
C LEU A 239 -10.79 9.53 15.20
N TYR A 240 -10.14 10.57 14.64
CA TYR A 240 -8.71 10.82 14.87
C TYR A 240 -8.39 10.99 16.36
N ARG A 241 -9.19 11.75 17.11
CA ARG A 241 -9.01 11.88 18.56
C ARG A 241 -9.14 10.54 19.29
N GLN A 242 -10.03 9.65 18.85
CA GLN A 242 -10.13 8.31 19.40
C GLN A 242 -8.90 7.47 19.07
N VAL A 243 -8.38 7.53 17.83
CA VAL A 243 -7.12 6.88 17.47
C VAL A 243 -5.99 7.35 18.38
N LEU A 244 -5.81 8.67 18.51
CA LEU A 244 -4.77 9.27 19.35
C LEU A 244 -4.95 9.05 20.86
N LYS A 245 -6.13 8.66 21.31
CA LYS A 245 -6.37 8.25 22.70
C LYS A 245 -5.84 6.84 22.96
N HIS A 246 -5.94 5.95 21.97
CA HIS A 246 -5.47 4.56 22.07
C HIS A 246 -3.99 4.44 21.72
N ASP A 247 -3.57 5.12 20.65
CA ASP A 247 -2.19 5.22 20.22
C ASP A 247 -1.78 6.71 20.11
N PRO A 248 -1.23 7.28 21.20
CA PRO A 248 -0.77 8.66 21.21
C PRO A 248 0.38 8.97 20.24
N ALA A 249 1.08 7.95 19.71
CA ALA A 249 2.20 8.09 18.79
C ALA A 249 1.81 7.79 17.33
N HIS A 250 0.53 7.60 17.03
CA HIS A 250 0.07 7.32 15.67
C HIS A 250 0.35 8.51 14.74
N TYR A 251 1.41 8.40 13.94
CA TYR A 251 1.95 9.49 13.13
C TYR A 251 0.93 10.08 12.15
N ASP A 252 0.29 9.23 11.33
CA ASP A 252 -0.66 9.73 10.31
C ASP A 252 -1.86 10.43 10.91
N SER A 253 -2.36 9.98 12.07
CA SER A 253 -3.45 10.62 12.79
C SER A 253 -3.05 11.99 13.35
N LEU A 254 -1.80 12.15 13.82
CA LEU A 254 -1.27 13.47 14.24
C LEU A 254 -1.22 14.42 13.05
N CYS A 255 -0.61 14.00 11.95
CA CYS A 255 -0.43 14.81 10.74
C CYS A 255 -1.78 15.18 10.11
N ASN A 256 -2.68 14.21 9.92
CA ASN A 256 -3.97 14.43 9.29
C ASN A 256 -4.91 15.27 10.16
N LEU A 257 -4.94 15.04 11.48
CA LEU A 257 -5.75 15.87 12.37
C LEU A 257 -5.21 17.30 12.44
N ALA A 258 -3.88 17.49 12.43
CA ALA A 258 -3.28 18.82 12.35
C ALA A 258 -3.70 19.54 11.07
N ALA A 259 -3.65 18.87 9.92
CA ALA A 259 -4.08 19.44 8.64
C ALA A 259 -5.57 19.82 8.64
N VAL A 260 -6.42 19.04 9.30
CA VAL A 260 -7.84 19.40 9.50
C VAL A 260 -7.97 20.68 10.33
N TYR A 261 -7.23 20.81 11.43
CA TYR A 261 -7.26 22.03 12.24
C TYR A 261 -6.70 23.25 11.50
N GLN A 262 -5.62 23.10 10.72
CA GLN A 262 -5.11 24.18 9.86
C GLN A 262 -6.19 24.68 8.90
N ASN A 263 -6.89 23.77 8.22
CA ASN A 263 -7.96 24.11 7.28
C ASN A 263 -9.16 24.77 7.97
N LEU A 264 -9.38 24.52 9.26
CA LEU A 264 -10.42 25.16 10.07
C LEU A 264 -9.96 26.47 10.75
N GLY A 265 -8.72 26.92 10.51
CA GLY A 265 -8.15 28.13 11.13
C GLY A 265 -7.72 27.93 12.60
N GLN A 266 -7.68 26.68 13.08
CA GLN A 266 -7.25 26.31 14.43
C GLN A 266 -5.74 26.06 14.46
N SER A 267 -4.96 27.09 14.14
CA SER A 267 -3.52 26.97 13.90
C SER A 267 -2.73 26.62 15.17
N LEU A 268 -3.20 26.99 16.36
CA LEU A 268 -2.53 26.61 17.63
C LEU A 268 -2.67 25.10 17.89
N GLU A 269 -3.88 24.55 17.74
CA GLU A 269 -4.15 23.13 17.90
C GLU A 269 -3.43 22.29 16.86
N ALA A 270 -3.34 22.79 15.62
CA ALA A 270 -2.54 22.17 14.58
C ALA A 270 -1.05 22.10 14.96
N LEU A 271 -0.47 23.21 15.43
CA LEU A 271 0.95 23.26 15.79
C LEU A 271 1.30 22.27 16.90
N LEU A 272 0.45 22.15 17.93
CA LEU A 272 0.67 21.19 19.03
C LEU A 272 0.70 19.73 18.54
N LEU A 273 -0.15 19.37 17.58
CA LEU A 273 -0.14 18.04 16.99
C LEU A 273 1.08 17.81 16.09
N GLN A 274 1.49 18.84 15.34
CA GLN A 274 2.68 18.77 14.50
C GLN A 274 3.96 18.69 15.33
N GLU A 275 4.07 19.39 16.45
CA GLU A 275 5.20 19.27 17.38
C GLU A 275 5.33 17.85 17.93
N ARG A 276 4.20 17.20 18.25
CA ARG A 276 4.19 15.78 18.61
C ARG A 276 4.63 14.90 17.45
N ALA A 277 4.12 15.11 16.24
CA ALA A 277 4.54 14.34 15.05
C ALA A 277 6.05 14.51 14.79
N HIS A 278 6.57 15.72 14.94
CA HIS A 278 7.98 16.05 14.71
C HIS A 278 8.90 15.39 15.74
N SER A 279 8.43 15.21 16.99
CA SER A 279 9.16 14.44 18.00
C SER A 279 9.34 12.96 17.63
N LEU A 280 8.47 12.41 16.78
CA LEU A 280 8.54 11.02 16.29
C LEU A 280 9.39 10.93 15.02
N CYS A 281 9.16 11.84 14.07
CA CYS A 281 9.86 11.89 12.78
C CYS A 281 10.38 13.31 12.51
N GLN A 282 11.65 13.55 12.85
CA GLN A 282 12.26 14.87 12.71
C GLN A 282 12.58 15.24 11.25
N ASN A 283 12.83 14.24 10.41
CA ASN A 283 13.31 14.41 9.04
C ASN A 283 12.21 14.17 7.98
N ASP A 284 10.99 14.63 8.23
CA ASP A 284 9.91 14.60 7.23
C ASP A 284 9.74 16.00 6.60
N PRO A 285 10.12 16.19 5.32
CA PRO A 285 9.98 17.48 4.64
C PRO A 285 8.53 17.94 4.50
N VAL A 286 7.56 17.02 4.42
CA VAL A 286 6.13 17.37 4.32
C VAL A 286 5.65 17.92 5.66
N LEU A 287 6.01 17.29 6.77
CA LEU A 287 5.68 17.77 8.10
C LEU A 287 6.30 19.15 8.38
N LEU A 288 7.60 19.32 8.07
CA LEU A 288 8.30 20.60 8.25
C LEU A 288 7.66 21.73 7.43
N ASN A 289 7.29 21.46 6.18
CA ASN A 289 6.52 22.38 5.35
C ASN A 289 5.17 22.75 5.98
N ASN A 290 4.44 21.76 6.50
CA ASN A 290 3.14 21.99 7.14
C ASN A 290 3.28 22.79 8.44
N MET A 291 4.33 22.54 9.24
CA MET A 291 4.66 23.32 10.43
C MET A 291 5.01 24.77 10.08
N ALA A 292 5.85 24.96 9.07
CA ALA A 292 6.21 26.28 8.58
C ALA A 292 4.96 27.06 8.14
N TYR A 293 4.05 26.42 7.40
CA TYR A 293 2.77 27.01 7.01
C TYR A 293 1.92 27.40 8.23
N THR A 294 1.76 26.53 9.24
CA THR A 294 1.06 26.86 10.49
C THR A 294 1.68 28.07 11.17
N LEU A 295 3.01 28.15 11.21
CA LEU A 295 3.72 29.25 11.84
C LEU A 295 3.54 30.57 11.10
N VAL A 296 3.43 30.56 9.76
CA VAL A 296 3.04 31.74 8.98
C VAL A 296 1.66 32.23 9.41
N GLN A 297 0.67 31.32 9.52
CA GLN A 297 -0.69 31.68 9.98
C GLN A 297 -0.70 32.27 11.40
N LEU A 298 0.23 31.84 12.26
CA LEU A 298 0.41 32.36 13.62
C LEU A 298 1.28 33.63 13.68
N GLY A 299 1.72 34.18 12.54
CA GLY A 299 2.61 35.35 12.48
C GLY A 299 4.05 35.08 12.92
N ARG A 300 4.44 33.82 13.10
CA ARG A 300 5.78 33.38 13.52
C ARG A 300 6.70 33.14 12.32
N THR A 301 6.78 34.14 11.45
CA THR A 301 7.35 34.01 10.10
C THR A 301 8.87 33.79 10.08
N ARG A 302 9.60 34.08 11.16
CA ARG A 302 11.03 33.76 11.27
C ARG A 302 11.27 32.26 11.41
N LYS A 303 10.58 31.62 12.36
CA LYS A 303 10.67 30.17 12.56
C LYS A 303 10.10 29.40 11.36
N ALA A 304 9.07 29.96 10.71
CA ALA A 304 8.54 29.39 9.47
C ALA A 304 9.60 29.29 8.36
N THR A 305 10.38 30.36 8.14
CA THR A 305 11.44 30.34 7.12
C THR A 305 12.54 29.33 7.43
N GLU A 306 12.89 29.14 8.70
CA GLU A 306 13.85 28.11 9.14
C GLU A 306 13.34 26.70 8.78
N TYR A 307 12.09 26.37 9.13
CA TYR A 307 11.52 25.06 8.77
C TYR A 307 11.33 24.83 7.27
N TYR A 308 10.98 25.86 6.49
CA TYR A 308 10.95 25.72 5.03
C TYR A 308 12.34 25.43 4.46
N GLN A 309 13.38 26.09 4.97
CA GLN A 309 14.76 25.84 4.55
C GLN A 309 15.23 24.43 4.94
N GLU A 310 14.93 23.97 6.16
CA GLU A 310 15.19 22.59 6.58
C GLU A 310 14.46 21.58 5.68
N ALA A 311 13.19 21.83 5.37
CA ALA A 311 12.41 20.99 4.48
C ALA A 311 13.01 20.93 3.06
N LEU A 312 13.52 22.06 2.55
CA LEU A 312 14.23 22.11 1.27
C LEU A 312 15.62 21.46 1.31
N HIS A 313 16.30 21.43 2.45
CA HIS A 313 17.54 20.66 2.59
C HIS A 313 17.28 19.16 2.38
N LEU A 314 16.15 18.65 2.87
CA LEU A 314 15.73 17.26 2.70
C LEU A 314 15.13 16.98 1.31
N ALA A 315 14.40 17.94 0.74
CA ALA A 315 13.70 17.80 -0.54
C ALA A 315 13.95 19.02 -1.45
N GLN A 316 15.17 19.10 -2.00
CA GLN A 316 15.70 20.28 -2.72
C GLN A 316 14.87 20.74 -3.92
N ALA A 317 14.15 19.81 -4.56
CA ALA A 317 13.36 20.06 -5.76
C ALA A 317 11.83 19.97 -5.52
N ASN A 318 11.37 20.07 -4.26
CA ASN A 318 9.94 20.02 -3.98
C ASN A 318 9.25 21.36 -4.31
N ALA A 319 8.47 21.35 -5.40
CA ALA A 319 7.76 22.52 -5.91
C ALA A 319 6.84 23.18 -4.87
N VAL A 320 6.10 22.39 -4.08
CA VAL A 320 5.17 22.89 -3.06
C VAL A 320 5.91 23.66 -1.97
N ILE A 321 7.05 23.15 -1.51
CA ILE A 321 7.84 23.79 -0.45
C ILE A 321 8.49 25.07 -0.96
N LEU A 322 9.01 25.06 -2.19
CA LEU A 322 9.55 26.26 -2.85
C LEU A 322 8.48 27.34 -2.98
N TYR A 323 7.29 27.00 -3.48
CA TYR A 323 6.18 27.94 -3.60
C TYR A 323 5.78 28.53 -2.23
N ASN A 324 5.60 27.69 -1.21
CA ASN A 324 5.22 28.16 0.12
C ASN A 324 6.28 29.06 0.77
N LEU A 325 7.56 28.78 0.56
CA LEU A 325 8.65 29.65 1.01
C LEU A 325 8.66 30.98 0.25
N ALA A 326 8.43 30.98 -1.06
CA ALA A 326 8.33 32.20 -1.85
C ALA A 326 7.17 33.09 -1.38
N VAL A 327 5.99 32.50 -1.12
CA VAL A 327 4.84 33.21 -0.53
C VAL A 327 5.23 33.82 0.82
N CYS A 328 5.93 33.06 1.67
CA CYS A 328 6.41 33.52 2.97
C CYS A 328 7.38 34.71 2.85
N TYR A 329 8.31 34.68 1.88
CA TYR A 329 9.21 35.80 1.62
C TYR A 329 8.48 37.03 1.07
N ALA A 330 7.58 36.85 0.13
CA ALA A 330 6.76 37.93 -0.42
C ALA A 330 5.93 38.63 0.69
N GLN A 331 5.31 37.86 1.60
CA GLN A 331 4.56 38.41 2.74
C GLN A 331 5.43 39.22 3.71
N LYS A 332 6.73 38.91 3.82
CA LYS A 332 7.69 39.68 4.63
C LYS A 332 8.24 40.91 3.92
N GLY A 333 7.92 41.10 2.64
CA GLY A 333 8.57 42.08 1.79
C GLY A 333 10.02 41.73 1.41
N ASN A 334 10.44 40.48 1.58
CA ASN A 334 11.72 40.00 1.08
C ASN A 334 11.59 39.61 -0.40
N TRP A 335 11.50 40.64 -1.25
CA TRP A 335 11.25 40.47 -2.69
C TRP A 335 12.36 39.70 -3.40
N GLU A 336 13.63 40.02 -3.09
CA GLU A 336 14.80 39.37 -3.68
C GLU A 336 14.82 37.87 -3.39
N GLY A 337 14.64 37.49 -2.12
CA GLY A 337 14.55 36.07 -1.73
C GLY A 337 13.34 35.37 -2.35
N GLY A 338 12.21 36.06 -2.48
CA GLY A 338 11.02 35.55 -3.17
C GLY A 338 11.29 35.24 -4.65
N ILE A 339 11.93 36.17 -5.37
CA ILE A 339 12.32 36.01 -6.77
C ILE A 339 13.32 34.85 -6.94
N GLU A 340 14.31 34.72 -6.06
CA GLU A 340 15.28 33.63 -6.12
C GLU A 340 14.60 32.26 -6.02
N ILE A 341 13.74 32.08 -5.02
CA ILE A 341 13.01 30.83 -4.80
C ILE A 341 12.03 30.55 -5.94
N LEU A 342 11.33 31.56 -6.45
CA LEU A 342 10.43 31.40 -7.60
C LEU A 342 11.17 31.02 -8.87
N ASN A 343 12.35 31.60 -9.13
CA ASN A 343 13.18 31.21 -10.27
C ASN A 343 13.65 29.76 -10.15
N ARG A 344 13.90 29.26 -8.93
CA ARG A 344 14.17 27.83 -8.71
C ARG A 344 12.94 26.97 -8.96
N LEU A 345 11.78 27.37 -8.45
CA LEU A 345 10.51 26.68 -8.68
C LEU A 345 10.22 26.54 -10.18
N LEU A 346 10.28 27.65 -10.92
CA LEU A 346 9.93 27.71 -12.34
C LEU A 346 10.96 27.05 -13.26
N LYS A 347 12.16 26.75 -12.77
CA LYS A 347 13.11 25.86 -13.45
C LYS A 347 12.73 24.39 -13.33
N ILE A 348 12.14 23.99 -12.20
CA ILE A 348 11.71 22.61 -11.93
C ILE A 348 10.34 22.35 -12.55
N ASP A 349 9.43 23.31 -12.40
CA ASP A 349 8.07 23.26 -12.90
C ASP A 349 7.75 24.55 -13.67
N PRO A 350 8.11 24.58 -14.98
CA PRO A 350 7.84 25.74 -15.83
C PRO A 350 6.35 26.02 -16.04
N GLU A 351 5.48 25.03 -15.80
CA GLU A 351 4.03 25.12 -15.99
C GLU A 351 3.29 25.53 -14.70
N HIS A 352 4.02 25.86 -13.62
CA HIS A 352 3.42 26.30 -12.36
C HIS A 352 2.79 27.69 -12.49
N SER A 353 1.48 27.73 -12.79
CA SER A 353 0.73 28.97 -13.02
C SER A 353 0.79 29.94 -11.81
N GLU A 354 0.57 29.45 -10.59
CA GLU A 354 0.58 30.30 -9.39
C GLU A 354 1.98 30.84 -9.07
N GLY A 355 3.04 30.11 -9.44
CA GLY A 355 4.42 30.57 -9.30
C GLY A 355 4.70 31.76 -10.21
N TRP A 356 4.27 31.69 -11.47
CA TRP A 356 4.34 32.82 -12.40
C TRP A 356 3.52 34.03 -11.92
N ALA A 357 2.30 33.80 -11.43
CA ALA A 357 1.46 34.88 -10.90
C ALA A 357 2.12 35.56 -9.69
N LEU A 358 2.68 34.78 -8.75
CA LEU A 358 3.37 35.34 -7.59
C LEU A 358 4.62 36.13 -7.99
N LEU A 359 5.38 35.64 -8.98
CA LEU A 359 6.55 36.35 -9.50
C LEU A 359 6.14 37.69 -10.13
N GLY A 360 5.05 37.70 -10.90
CA GLY A 360 4.46 38.92 -11.45
C GLY A 360 4.06 39.91 -10.37
N ASN A 361 3.39 39.45 -9.30
CA ASN A 361 3.01 40.29 -8.16
C ASN A 361 4.22 40.94 -7.49
N ILE A 362 5.33 40.21 -7.37
CA ILE A 362 6.57 40.75 -6.79
C ILE A 362 7.17 41.83 -7.71
N TYR A 363 7.26 41.58 -9.03
CA TYR A 363 7.78 42.58 -9.97
C TYR A 363 6.90 43.83 -10.06
N ASP A 364 5.58 43.68 -9.98
CA ASP A 364 4.64 44.81 -9.94
C ASP A 364 4.88 45.68 -8.70
N HIS A 365 5.09 45.06 -7.53
CA HIS A 365 5.48 45.77 -6.31
C HIS A 365 6.83 46.48 -6.43
N LEU A 366 7.77 45.94 -7.21
CA LEU A 366 9.07 46.55 -7.51
C LEU A 366 9.00 47.60 -8.64
N LEU A 367 7.81 47.83 -9.21
CA LEU A 367 7.56 48.74 -10.33
C LEU A 367 8.23 48.32 -11.65
N ASP A 368 8.59 47.05 -11.77
CA ASP A 368 9.18 46.44 -12.96
C ASP A 368 8.08 45.88 -13.88
N TYR A 369 7.26 46.80 -14.42
CA TYR A 369 6.00 46.44 -15.07
C TYR A 369 6.15 45.55 -16.30
N GLU A 370 7.25 45.66 -17.04
CA GLU A 370 7.52 44.80 -18.22
C GLU A 370 7.62 43.33 -17.79
N LEU A 371 8.45 43.05 -16.78
CA LEU A 371 8.62 41.69 -16.25
C LEU A 371 7.34 41.18 -15.57
N ALA A 372 6.61 42.07 -14.88
CA ALA A 372 5.33 41.72 -14.27
C ALA A 372 4.32 41.25 -15.32
N VAL A 373 4.15 42.02 -16.41
CA VAL A 373 3.24 41.67 -17.52
C VAL A 373 3.65 40.35 -18.18
N ASP A 374 4.94 40.12 -18.40
CA ASP A 374 5.43 38.86 -18.95
C ASP A 374 5.10 37.66 -18.06
N CYS A 375 5.28 37.80 -16.75
CA CYS A 375 4.95 36.76 -15.77
C CYS A 375 3.44 36.49 -15.73
N TYR A 376 2.60 37.52 -15.71
CA TYR A 376 1.14 37.38 -15.76
C TYR A 376 0.68 36.72 -17.05
N ASN A 377 1.25 37.09 -18.20
CA ASN A 377 0.93 36.47 -19.48
C ASN A 377 1.29 34.98 -19.52
N LYS A 378 2.39 34.57 -18.87
CA LYS A 378 2.73 33.15 -18.73
C LYS A 378 1.74 32.42 -17.82
N SER A 379 1.42 32.98 -16.66
CA SER A 379 0.42 32.40 -15.76
C SER A 379 -0.95 32.23 -16.43
N LEU A 380 -1.44 33.25 -17.15
CA LEU A 380 -2.73 33.21 -17.83
C LEU A 380 -2.79 32.21 -18.99
N LYS A 381 -1.65 31.89 -19.62
CA LYS A 381 -1.59 30.83 -20.65
C LYS A 381 -1.68 29.42 -20.06
N LEU A 382 -1.39 29.27 -18.77
CA LEU A 382 -1.34 28.01 -18.04
C LEU A 382 -2.60 27.78 -17.17
N ALA A 383 -3.38 28.84 -16.91
CA ALA A 383 -4.67 28.79 -16.21
C ALA A 383 -5.79 28.36 -17.15
#